data_AF-A0AAE0DJ77-F1
#
_entry.id   AF-A0AAE0DJ77-F1
#
_cell.length_a   1.000
_cell.length_b   1.000
_cell.length_c   1.000
_cell.angle_alpha   90.00
_cell.angle_beta   90.00
_cell.angle_gamma   90.00
#
_symmetry.space_group_name_H-M   'P 1'
#
loop_
_entity.id
_entity.type
_entity.pdbx_description
1 polymer ?
#
loop_
_entity_poly.entity_id
_entity_poly.type
_entity_poly.pdbx_seq_one_letter_code
_entity_poly.pdbx_strand_id
1 'polypeptide(L)'
;MAAEHTPRGDILDRSCPNILLHRLGGDDIRHAINIEKFGHLVREQLGQNMDQGCEQLGRQGARGALFKMTLASHGYTFVGKGTVPVFVRDLKHEGRIYQKLERVQGVSVPVYLGNIDLIHRYFYDVGVRIVHMLLMSWAGEVAEDGDTADLKGEVQRSVQYLCNERLIHNDVRQPNILWNLERRRAILVDFERAEVLDDRKR
;
A
#
# COMPACT_ATOMS: atom_id res chain seq x y z
N MET A 1 -1.84 14.16 2.46
CA MET A 1 -2.86 13.34 3.14
C MET A 1 -2.40 13.06 4.58
N ALA A 2 -3.29 13.15 5.57
CA ALA A 2 -2.95 12.73 6.94
C ALA A 2 -2.71 11.21 6.97
N ALA A 3 -1.80 10.75 7.81
CA ALA A 3 -1.49 9.33 7.92
C ALA A 3 -2.71 8.55 8.44
N GLU A 4 -3.20 7.62 7.63
CA GLU A 4 -4.36 6.82 7.97
C GLU A 4 -3.94 5.37 8.17
N HIS A 5 -4.44 4.86 9.30
CA HIS A 5 -3.95 3.67 9.97
C HIS A 5 -4.66 2.46 9.40
N THR A 6 -3.92 1.38 9.19
CA THR A 6 -4.42 0.21 8.47
C THR A 6 -4.59 -0.99 9.40
N PRO A 7 -5.49 -1.95 9.12
CA PRO A 7 -5.79 -3.08 10.01
C PRO A 7 -4.73 -4.20 9.99
N ARG A 8 -3.44 -3.87 9.78
CA ARG A 8 -2.35 -4.85 9.83
C ARG A 8 -1.58 -4.69 11.15
N GLY A 9 -1.61 -5.75 11.95
CA GLY A 9 -1.15 -5.75 13.34
C GLY A 9 -2.32 -5.88 14.31
N ASP A 10 -2.14 -6.61 15.40
CA ASP A 10 -3.22 -6.84 16.38
C ASP A 10 -3.52 -5.61 17.25
N ILE A 11 -2.62 -4.63 17.30
CA ILE A 11 -2.68 -3.49 18.22
C ILE A 11 -2.98 -2.20 17.44
N LEU A 12 -3.99 -1.48 17.90
CA LEU A 12 -4.39 -0.16 17.41
C LEU A 12 -3.30 0.87 17.71
N ASP A 13 -3.08 1.73 16.73
CA ASP A 13 -2.34 2.96 16.94
C ASP A 13 -3.17 3.95 17.77
N ARG A 14 -2.68 4.28 18.97
CA ARG A 14 -3.34 5.20 19.90
C ARG A 14 -3.35 6.65 19.41
N SER A 15 -2.50 7.01 18.45
CA SER A 15 -2.48 8.32 17.80
C SER A 15 -3.46 8.43 16.63
N CYS A 16 -4.15 7.35 16.24
CA CYS A 16 -5.08 7.38 15.13
C CYS A 16 -6.28 8.30 15.44
N PRO A 17 -6.55 9.34 14.63
CA PRO A 17 -7.71 10.21 14.83
C PRO A 17 -9.05 9.46 14.67
N ASN A 18 -9.04 8.34 13.93
CA ASN A 18 -10.19 7.47 13.69
C ASN A 18 -10.20 6.21 14.57
N ILE A 19 -9.41 6.16 15.66
CA ILE A 19 -9.28 4.98 16.52
C ILE A 19 -10.62 4.43 17.02
N LEU A 20 -11.59 5.32 17.25
CA LEU A 20 -12.93 4.95 17.71
C LEU A 20 -13.69 4.08 16.70
N LEU A 21 -13.45 4.27 15.39
CA LEU A 21 -14.06 3.48 14.31
C LEU A 21 -13.33 2.15 14.10
N HIS A 22 -12.09 2.05 14.57
CA HIS A 22 -11.24 0.88 14.38
C HIS A 22 -11.41 -0.17 15.48
N ARG A 23 -12.01 0.16 16.62
CA ARG A 23 -12.16 -0.76 17.77
C ARG A 23 -13.53 -1.43 17.83
N LEU A 24 -13.59 -2.67 18.32
CA LEU A 24 -14.85 -3.41 18.54
C LEU A 24 -15.72 -2.78 19.65
N GLY A 25 -15.10 -2.07 20.62
CA GLY A 25 -15.79 -1.31 21.67
C GLY A 25 -14.86 -0.85 22.79
N GLY A 26 -15.34 0.03 23.68
CA GLY A 26 -14.66 0.40 24.94
C GLY A 26 -13.19 0.79 24.79
N ASP A 27 -12.34 0.33 25.70
CA ASP A 27 -10.88 0.53 25.68
C ASP A 27 -10.12 -0.57 24.91
N ASP A 28 -10.78 -1.25 23.97
CA ASP A 28 -10.15 -2.30 23.19
C ASP A 28 -8.95 -1.74 22.42
N ILE A 29 -7.84 -2.47 22.52
CA ILE A 29 -6.58 -2.14 21.88
C ILE A 29 -6.44 -2.84 20.53
N ARG A 30 -7.45 -3.59 20.07
CA ARG A 30 -7.40 -4.36 18.82
C ARG A 30 -8.31 -3.81 17.73
N HIS A 31 -7.90 -4.06 16.49
CA HIS A 31 -8.73 -3.75 15.32
C HIS A 31 -10.00 -4.61 15.30
N ALA A 32 -11.13 -3.98 14.95
CA ALA A 32 -12.45 -4.59 14.88
C ALA A 32 -12.56 -5.66 13.78
N ILE A 33 -11.73 -5.52 12.75
CA ILE A 33 -11.64 -6.45 11.62
C ILE A 33 -10.18 -6.78 11.35
N ASN A 34 -9.92 -8.03 10.98
CA ASN A 34 -8.62 -8.46 10.50
C ASN A 34 -8.46 -8.15 8.99
N ILE A 35 -7.27 -8.43 8.46
CA ILE A 35 -6.95 -8.07 7.07
C ILE A 35 -7.76 -8.85 6.03
N GLU A 36 -8.12 -10.09 6.33
CA GLU A 36 -8.94 -10.93 5.45
C GLU A 36 -10.36 -10.36 5.34
N LYS A 37 -10.97 -10.01 6.47
CA LYS A 37 -12.30 -9.41 6.52
C LYS A 37 -12.29 -8.02 5.89
N PHE A 38 -11.23 -7.24 6.11
CA PHE A 38 -11.03 -5.94 5.45
C PHE A 38 -11.08 -6.07 3.91
N GLY A 39 -10.26 -6.95 3.32
CA GLY A 39 -10.24 -7.13 1.87
C GLY A 39 -11.59 -7.56 1.30
N HIS A 40 -12.32 -8.43 2.01
CA HIS A 40 -13.66 -8.84 1.63
C HIS A 40 -14.66 -7.67 1.64
N LEU A 41 -14.67 -6.87 2.70
CA LEU A 41 -15.56 -5.70 2.81
C LEU A 41 -15.26 -4.63 1.76
N VAL A 42 -13.97 -4.37 1.47
CA VAL A 42 -13.59 -3.45 0.39
C VAL A 42 -14.11 -3.97 -0.95
N ARG A 43 -13.92 -5.26 -1.24
CA ARG A 43 -14.43 -5.87 -2.48
C ARG A 43 -15.94 -5.76 -2.60
N GLU A 44 -16.69 -5.99 -1.52
CA GLU A 44 -18.16 -5.85 -1.52
C GLU A 44 -18.59 -4.41 -1.75
N GLN A 45 -17.98 -3.43 -1.05
CA GLN A 45 -18.29 -2.01 -1.22
C GLN A 45 -18.12 -1.58 -2.68
N LEU A 46 -16.98 -1.93 -3.29
CA LEU A 46 -16.72 -1.61 -4.71
C LEU A 46 -17.68 -2.33 -5.66
N GLY A 47 -18.10 -3.55 -5.31
CA GLY A 47 -19.11 -4.28 -6.08
C GLY A 47 -20.49 -3.63 -6.04
N GLN A 48 -20.85 -2.98 -4.93
CA GLN A 48 -22.11 -2.25 -4.80
C GLN A 48 -22.06 -0.89 -5.49
N ASN A 49 -21.00 -0.12 -5.23
CA ASN A 49 -20.78 1.19 -5.82
C ASN A 49 -19.28 1.48 -5.92
N MET A 50 -18.76 1.46 -7.14
CA MET A 50 -17.34 1.70 -7.41
C MET A 50 -16.87 3.10 -6.99
N ASP A 51 -17.76 4.10 -6.98
CA ASP A 51 -17.40 5.48 -6.65
C ASP A 51 -17.50 5.76 -5.13
N GLN A 52 -18.09 4.84 -4.37
CA GLN A 52 -18.22 4.99 -2.92
C GLN A 52 -16.86 4.85 -2.25
N GLY A 53 -16.29 5.98 -1.85
CA GLY A 53 -15.00 6.02 -1.17
C GLY A 53 -13.86 5.54 -2.07
N CYS A 54 -13.92 5.75 -3.38
CA CYS A 54 -12.82 5.50 -4.31
C CYS A 54 -12.58 6.75 -5.16
N GLU A 55 -11.44 7.40 -4.93
CA GLU A 55 -11.06 8.65 -5.59
C GLU A 55 -9.77 8.42 -6.38
N GLN A 56 -9.77 8.79 -7.66
CA GLN A 56 -8.57 8.71 -8.48
C GLN A 56 -7.55 9.76 -8.03
N LEU A 57 -6.29 9.36 -7.80
CA LEU A 57 -5.23 10.31 -7.43
C LEU A 57 -4.56 11.00 -8.63
N GLY A 58 -5.01 10.71 -9.86
CA GLY A 58 -4.41 11.22 -11.10
C GLY A 58 -2.95 10.77 -11.34
N ARG A 59 -2.42 9.89 -10.48
CA ARG A 59 -1.08 9.32 -10.60
C ARG A 59 -1.18 7.98 -11.33
N GLN A 60 -0.87 8.02 -12.62
CA GLN A 60 -0.78 6.84 -13.47
C GLN A 60 0.69 6.42 -13.60
N GLY A 61 1.02 5.24 -13.09
CA GLY A 61 2.29 4.59 -13.36
C GLY A 61 2.27 3.84 -14.70
N ALA A 62 3.38 3.23 -15.08
CA ALA A 62 3.47 2.46 -16.32
C ALA A 62 2.49 1.28 -16.38
N ARG A 63 2.11 0.71 -15.22
CA ARG A 63 1.31 -0.52 -15.12
C ARG A 63 0.05 -0.40 -14.25
N GLY A 64 -0.31 0.78 -13.80
CA GLY A 64 -1.49 0.96 -12.96
C GLY A 64 -1.83 2.39 -12.59
N ALA A 65 -3.01 2.56 -12.01
CA ALA A 65 -3.50 3.84 -11.51
C ALA A 65 -3.65 3.78 -9.99
N LEU A 66 -3.32 4.88 -9.31
CA LEU A 66 -3.48 5.00 -7.86
C LEU A 66 -4.83 5.63 -7.50
N PHE A 67 -5.42 5.09 -6.44
CA PHE A 67 -6.70 5.49 -5.88
C PHE A 67 -6.52 5.74 -4.39
N LYS A 68 -7.12 6.82 -3.89
CA LYS A 68 -7.41 6.97 -2.47
C LYS A 68 -8.72 6.25 -2.19
N MET A 69 -8.73 5.41 -1.18
CA MET A 69 -9.87 4.54 -0.90
C MET A 69 -10.26 4.61 0.57
N THR A 70 -11.57 4.63 0.85
CA THR A 70 -12.11 4.61 2.21
C THR A 70 -13.10 3.47 2.36
N LEU A 71 -12.88 2.58 3.35
CA LEU A 71 -13.87 1.60 3.77
C LEU A 71 -14.89 2.31 4.66
N ALA A 72 -16.02 2.70 4.08
CA ALA A 72 -16.99 3.62 4.69
C ALA A 72 -17.56 3.08 6.02
N SER A 73 -17.71 1.77 6.15
CA SER A 73 -18.25 1.12 7.34
C SER A 73 -17.33 1.21 8.57
N HIS A 74 -16.02 1.42 8.38
CA HIS A 74 -15.03 1.38 9.47
C HIS A 74 -14.07 2.57 9.47
N GLY A 75 -14.19 3.50 8.53
CA GLY A 75 -13.39 4.72 8.48
C GLY A 75 -11.90 4.53 8.13
N TYR A 76 -11.50 3.34 7.70
CA TYR A 76 -10.15 3.11 7.18
C TYR A 76 -9.99 3.79 5.84
N THR A 77 -8.99 4.67 5.69
CA THR A 77 -8.54 5.11 4.37
C THR A 77 -7.09 4.76 4.07
N PHE A 78 -6.89 4.42 2.80
CA PHE A 78 -5.75 3.66 2.31
C PHE A 78 -5.59 3.91 0.80
N VAL A 79 -4.56 3.31 0.20
CA VAL A 79 -4.25 3.42 -1.22
C VAL A 79 -4.59 2.11 -1.93
N GLY A 80 -5.27 2.21 -3.07
CA GLY A 80 -5.41 1.14 -4.04
C GLY A 80 -4.56 1.40 -5.27
N LYS A 81 -3.72 0.44 -5.68
CA LYS A 81 -3.09 0.42 -7.01
C LYS A 81 -3.90 -0.50 -7.90
N GLY A 82 -4.65 0.06 -8.84
CA GLY A 82 -5.46 -0.69 -9.80
C GLY A 82 -4.71 -0.99 -11.09
N THR A 83 -4.96 -2.15 -11.70
CA THR A 83 -4.36 -2.52 -12.98
C THR A 83 -5.33 -3.16 -13.98
N VAL A 84 -4.94 -3.14 -15.25
CA VAL A 84 -5.62 -3.76 -16.40
C VAL A 84 -5.27 -5.26 -16.52
N PRO A 85 -6.07 -6.08 -17.23
CA PRO A 85 -5.90 -7.55 -17.25
C PRO A 85 -4.50 -8.05 -17.57
N VAL A 86 -3.78 -7.41 -18.50
CA VAL A 86 -2.44 -7.83 -18.94
C VAL A 86 -1.38 -7.74 -17.83
N PHE A 87 -1.56 -6.82 -16.87
CA PHE A 87 -0.58 -6.56 -15.80
C PHE A 87 -1.01 -7.12 -14.43
N VAL A 88 -2.10 -7.89 -14.37
CA VAL A 88 -2.56 -8.53 -13.11
C VAL A 88 -1.49 -9.45 -12.52
N ARG A 89 -0.73 -10.15 -13.35
CA ARG A 89 0.36 -11.03 -12.88
C ARG A 89 1.46 -10.25 -12.18
N ASP A 90 1.84 -9.10 -12.74
CA ASP A 90 2.87 -8.21 -12.19
C ASP A 90 2.39 -7.60 -10.87
N LEU A 91 1.14 -7.14 -10.80
CA LEU A 91 0.59 -6.57 -9.58
C LEU A 91 0.39 -7.61 -8.45
N LYS A 92 0.04 -8.85 -8.80
CA LYS A 92 0.03 -9.98 -7.85
C LYS A 92 1.45 -10.36 -7.40
N HIS A 93 2.47 -10.16 -8.25
CA HIS A 93 3.86 -10.33 -7.87
C HIS A 93 4.29 -9.30 -6.84
N GLU A 94 4.00 -8.02 -7.09
CA GLU A 94 4.23 -6.94 -6.14
C GLU A 94 3.58 -7.24 -4.76
N GLY A 95 2.33 -7.71 -4.75
CA GLY A 95 1.66 -8.13 -3.51
C GLY A 95 2.40 -9.24 -2.74
N ARG A 96 2.91 -10.27 -3.45
CA ARG A 96 3.73 -11.34 -2.83
C ARG A 96 5.05 -10.81 -2.28
N ILE A 97 5.63 -9.81 -2.91
CA ILE A 97 6.85 -9.16 -2.42
C ILE A 97 6.57 -8.45 -1.10
N TYR A 98 5.51 -7.65 -1.02
CA TYR A 98 5.16 -7.01 0.25
C TYR A 98 4.87 -8.02 1.37
N GLN A 99 4.20 -9.14 1.06
CA GLN A 99 3.98 -10.22 2.04
C GLN A 99 5.29 -10.75 2.65
N LYS A 100 6.36 -10.84 1.86
CA LYS A 100 7.69 -11.26 2.35
C LYS A 100 8.40 -10.17 3.15
N LEU A 101 8.04 -8.90 2.96
CA LEU A 101 8.63 -7.74 3.62
C LEU A 101 7.89 -7.38 4.93
N GLU A 102 7.22 -8.33 5.56
CA GLU A 102 6.36 -8.10 6.74
C GLU A 102 7.06 -7.29 7.85
N ARG A 103 8.32 -7.58 8.13
CA ARG A 103 9.11 -6.95 9.20
C ARG A 103 9.45 -5.48 8.96
N VAL A 104 9.41 -5.04 7.71
CA VAL A 104 9.82 -3.69 7.31
C VAL A 104 8.64 -2.84 6.80
N GLN A 105 7.43 -3.40 6.81
CA GLN A 105 6.23 -2.66 6.51
C GLN A 105 5.93 -1.57 7.53
N GLY A 106 5.50 -0.42 7.04
CA GLY A 106 5.32 0.78 7.85
C GLY A 106 6.63 1.45 8.25
N VAL A 107 7.80 0.89 7.89
CA VAL A 107 9.12 1.45 8.20
C VAL A 107 9.84 1.90 6.93
N SER A 108 10.03 1.00 5.98
CA SER A 108 10.69 1.28 4.69
C SER A 108 9.85 0.91 3.47
N VAL A 109 8.70 0.25 3.67
CA VAL A 109 7.70 -0.04 2.63
C VAL A 109 6.28 0.20 3.18
N PRO A 110 5.26 0.40 2.34
CA PRO A 110 3.87 0.51 2.77
C PRO A 110 3.40 -0.75 3.50
N VAL A 111 2.35 -0.60 4.31
CA VAL A 111 1.67 -1.73 4.91
C VAL A 111 0.78 -2.39 3.86
N TYR A 112 1.09 -3.62 3.46
CA TYR A 112 0.25 -4.42 2.56
C TYR A 112 -1.07 -4.82 3.18
N LEU A 113 -2.16 -4.56 2.46
CA LEU A 113 -3.52 -4.82 2.92
C LEU A 113 -4.26 -5.89 2.13
N GLY A 114 -3.63 -6.45 1.09
CA GLY A 114 -4.21 -7.51 0.29
C GLY A 114 -4.31 -7.16 -1.18
N ASN A 115 -4.68 -8.17 -1.96
CA ASN A 115 -5.01 -8.07 -3.37
C ASN A 115 -6.47 -8.46 -3.54
N ILE A 116 -7.22 -7.70 -4.33
CA ILE A 116 -8.63 -7.98 -4.63
C ILE A 116 -8.86 -7.97 -6.15
N ASP A 117 -9.57 -8.98 -6.63
CA ASP A 117 -10.20 -8.90 -7.95
C ASP A 117 -11.49 -8.07 -7.82
N LEU A 118 -11.76 -7.17 -8.75
CA LEU A 118 -12.99 -6.39 -8.75
C LEU A 118 -14.17 -7.23 -9.26
N ILE A 119 -15.35 -7.03 -8.67
CA ILE A 119 -16.59 -7.67 -9.15
C ILE A 119 -17.01 -7.07 -10.49
N HIS A 120 -16.94 -5.74 -10.59
CA HIS A 120 -17.20 -4.99 -11.81
C HIS A 120 -15.92 -4.29 -12.27
N ARG A 121 -15.72 -4.21 -13.59
CA ARG A 121 -14.55 -3.53 -14.15
C ARG A 121 -14.71 -2.03 -13.92
N TYR A 122 -13.67 -1.37 -13.45
CA TYR A 122 -13.67 0.08 -13.33
C TYR A 122 -13.13 0.73 -14.60
N PHE A 123 -13.92 1.62 -15.20
CA PHE A 123 -13.56 2.35 -16.42
C PHE A 123 -12.83 3.62 -16.02
N TYR A 124 -11.50 3.53 -15.95
CA TYR A 124 -10.66 4.66 -15.55
C TYR A 124 -10.62 5.73 -16.65
N ASP A 125 -10.44 5.30 -17.90
CA ASP A 125 -10.45 6.13 -19.10
C ASP A 125 -10.83 5.24 -20.32
N VAL A 126 -10.94 5.83 -21.51
CA VAL A 126 -11.19 5.15 -22.78
C VAL A 126 -10.15 4.05 -23.00
N GLY A 127 -10.60 2.80 -22.89
CA GLY A 127 -9.74 1.62 -23.07
C GLY A 127 -9.00 1.14 -21.81
N VAL A 128 -9.04 1.89 -20.71
CA VAL A 128 -8.38 1.51 -19.45
C VAL A 128 -9.39 0.92 -18.48
N ARG A 129 -9.43 -0.42 -18.44
CA ARG A 129 -10.36 -1.19 -17.61
C ARG A 129 -9.62 -1.84 -16.46
N ILE A 130 -9.75 -1.28 -15.27
CA ILE A 130 -9.17 -1.84 -14.06
C ILE A 130 -9.99 -3.06 -13.63
N VAL A 131 -9.29 -4.16 -13.33
CA VAL A 131 -9.91 -5.45 -12.95
C VAL A 131 -9.36 -6.03 -11.65
N HIS A 132 -8.21 -5.55 -11.21
CA HIS A 132 -7.52 -6.02 -10.02
C HIS A 132 -6.91 -4.84 -9.29
N MET A 133 -6.93 -4.88 -7.96
CA MET A 133 -6.32 -3.86 -7.10
C MET A 133 -5.43 -4.48 -6.04
N LEU A 134 -4.30 -3.82 -5.80
CA LEU A 134 -3.41 -4.02 -4.67
C LEU A 134 -3.69 -2.94 -3.63
N LEU A 135 -4.00 -3.34 -2.41
CA LEU A 135 -4.37 -2.45 -1.32
C LEU A 135 -3.17 -2.26 -0.38
N MET A 136 -2.87 -1.02 -0.01
CA MET A 136 -1.73 -0.69 0.85
C MET A 136 -2.00 0.57 1.69
N SER A 137 -1.26 0.78 2.78
CA SER A 137 -1.31 2.04 3.53
C SER A 137 -0.86 3.23 2.69
N TRP A 138 -1.24 4.43 3.11
CA TRP A 138 -0.57 5.64 2.66
C TRP A 138 0.93 5.59 3.02
N ALA A 139 1.77 6.02 2.09
CA ALA A 139 3.22 5.85 2.15
C ALA A 139 3.99 7.18 2.16
N GLY A 140 3.32 8.30 1.93
CA GLY A 140 3.95 9.62 1.82
C GLY A 140 3.81 10.22 0.42
N GLU A 141 4.40 11.39 0.25
CA GLU A 141 4.49 12.05 -1.06
C GLU A 141 5.80 11.69 -1.76
N VAL A 142 5.94 11.98 -3.05
CA VAL A 142 7.22 11.77 -3.75
C VAL A 142 8.31 12.55 -3.02
N ALA A 143 9.43 11.88 -2.73
CA ALA A 143 10.51 12.51 -1.98
C ALA A 143 11.21 13.60 -2.81
N GLU A 144 11.47 14.73 -2.18
CA GLU A 144 12.10 15.91 -2.78
C GLU A 144 13.33 16.35 -1.98
N ASP A 145 14.25 17.04 -2.68
CA ASP A 145 15.44 17.63 -2.07
C ASP A 145 15.02 18.74 -1.09
N GLY A 146 15.00 18.44 0.20
CA GLY A 146 14.54 19.34 1.26
C GLY A 146 13.71 18.65 2.35
N ASP A 147 13.17 17.47 2.06
CA ASP A 147 12.40 16.66 3.03
C ASP A 147 13.23 16.26 4.27
N THR A 148 14.55 16.15 4.10
CA THR A 148 15.53 15.88 5.15
C THR A 148 16.92 16.36 4.73
N ALA A 149 17.82 16.53 5.70
CA ALA A 149 19.20 16.94 5.44
C ALA A 149 20.02 15.88 4.66
N ASP A 150 19.63 14.61 4.75
CA ASP A 150 20.30 13.50 4.06
C ASP A 150 19.29 12.51 3.49
N LEU A 151 18.61 12.91 2.41
CA LEU A 151 17.60 12.05 1.77
C LEU A 151 18.25 10.79 1.18
N LYS A 152 19.45 10.94 0.62
CA LYS A 152 20.20 9.82 0.04
C LYS A 152 20.54 8.76 1.10
N GLY A 153 20.98 9.17 2.28
CA GLY A 153 21.23 8.27 3.39
C GLY A 153 19.97 7.54 3.88
N GLU A 154 18.82 8.23 3.94
CA GLU A 154 17.54 7.59 4.28
C GLU A 154 17.11 6.57 3.22
N VAL A 155 17.26 6.88 1.93
CA VAL A 155 16.99 5.94 0.84
C VAL A 155 17.90 4.72 0.93
N GLN A 156 19.20 4.93 1.16
CA GLN A 156 20.17 3.84 1.35
C GLN A 156 19.80 2.95 2.54
N ARG A 157 19.34 3.55 3.65
CA ARG A 157 18.86 2.80 4.81
C ARG A 157 17.64 1.94 4.47
N SER A 158 16.67 2.49 3.73
CA SER A 158 15.49 1.74 3.28
C SER A 158 15.85 0.59 2.34
N VAL A 159 16.81 0.80 1.42
CA VAL A 159 17.35 -0.26 0.57
C VAL A 159 18.07 -1.33 1.42
N GLN A 160 18.85 -0.93 2.42
CA GLN A 160 19.53 -1.87 3.31
C GLN A 160 18.54 -2.77 4.07
N TYR A 161 17.39 -2.24 4.50
CA TYR A 161 16.34 -3.05 5.10
C TYR A 161 15.82 -4.12 4.13
N LEU A 162 15.62 -3.79 2.85
CA LEU A 162 15.25 -4.79 1.84
C LEU A 162 16.33 -5.86 1.65
N CYS A 163 17.60 -5.44 1.57
CA CYS A 163 18.73 -6.36 1.44
C CYS A 163 18.80 -7.34 2.62
N ASN A 164 18.53 -6.88 3.84
CA ASN A 164 18.49 -7.73 5.04
C ASN A 164 17.35 -8.76 4.99
N GLU A 165 16.24 -8.43 4.32
CA GLU A 165 15.14 -9.34 4.00
C GLU A 165 15.38 -10.15 2.70
N ARG A 166 16.63 -10.16 2.20
CA ARG A 166 17.07 -10.89 0.99
C ARG A 166 16.30 -10.50 -0.26
N LEU A 167 15.96 -9.21 -0.38
CA LEU A 167 15.17 -8.69 -1.49
C LEU A 167 15.91 -7.57 -2.22
N ILE A 168 15.87 -7.61 -3.55
CA ILE A 168 16.35 -6.53 -4.42
C ILE A 168 15.16 -5.91 -5.12
N HIS A 169 15.05 -4.58 -5.08
CA HIS A 169 13.91 -3.85 -5.66
C HIS A 169 13.98 -3.72 -7.20
N ASN A 170 15.19 -3.60 -7.78
CA ASN A 170 15.44 -3.43 -9.23
C ASN A 170 14.81 -2.19 -9.93
N ASP A 171 14.17 -1.28 -9.20
CA ASP A 171 13.60 -0.02 -9.76
C ASP A 171 13.60 1.13 -8.75
N VAL A 172 14.70 1.32 -8.02
CA VAL A 172 14.84 2.43 -7.07
C VAL A 172 15.14 3.71 -7.84
N ARG A 173 14.11 4.54 -8.03
CA ARG A 173 14.15 5.84 -8.70
C ARG A 173 13.16 6.80 -8.07
N GLN A 174 13.32 8.11 -8.31
CA GLN A 174 12.54 9.16 -7.66
C GLN A 174 11.01 8.90 -7.62
N PRO A 175 10.33 8.45 -8.70
CA PRO A 175 8.89 8.16 -8.65
C PRO A 175 8.48 7.06 -7.64
N ASN A 176 9.42 6.19 -7.29
CA ASN A 176 9.23 5.03 -6.42
C ASN A 176 9.79 5.23 -5.01
N ILE A 177 10.24 6.45 -4.71
CA ILE A 177 10.75 6.85 -3.40
C ILE A 177 9.79 7.90 -2.84
N LEU A 178 9.11 7.55 -1.76
CA LEU A 178 8.18 8.43 -1.08
C LEU A 178 8.76 8.91 0.25
N TRP A 179 8.52 10.16 0.62
CA TRP A 179 8.83 10.67 1.94
C TRP A 179 7.61 10.61 2.85
N ASN A 180 7.72 9.82 3.91
CA ASN A 180 6.73 9.81 4.97
C ASN A 180 7.15 10.79 6.07
N LEU A 181 6.49 11.96 6.09
CA LEU A 181 6.81 13.04 7.03
C LEU A 181 6.62 12.63 8.51
N GLU A 182 5.54 11.90 8.81
CA GLU A 182 5.23 11.46 10.17
C GLU A 182 6.31 10.52 10.72
N ARG A 183 6.76 9.57 9.89
CA ARG A 183 7.78 8.59 10.28
C ARG A 183 9.19 9.11 10.09
N ARG A 184 9.36 10.20 9.34
CA ARG A 184 10.66 10.76 8.90
C ARG A 184 11.52 9.68 8.25
N ARG A 185 10.93 8.99 7.27
CA ARG A 185 11.55 7.85 6.56
C ARG A 185 11.24 7.92 5.08
N ALA A 186 12.21 7.47 4.28
CA ALA A 186 12.01 7.14 2.87
C ALA A 186 11.30 5.78 2.77
N ILE A 187 10.16 5.75 2.10
CA ILE A 187 9.35 4.56 1.84
C ILE A 187 9.49 4.18 0.37
N LEU A 188 9.88 2.94 0.11
CA LEU A 188 10.03 2.40 -1.24
C LEU A 188 8.71 1.76 -1.68
N VAL A 189 8.32 1.98 -2.93
CA VAL A 189 7.09 1.45 -3.55
C VAL A 189 7.37 0.92 -4.96
N ASP A 190 6.40 0.23 -5.54
CA ASP A 190 6.48 -0.32 -6.91
C ASP A 190 7.47 -1.49 -7.05
N PHE A 191 7.16 -2.60 -6.38
CA PHE A 191 7.98 -3.81 -6.36
C PHE A 191 7.70 -4.77 -7.53
N GLU A 192 7.12 -4.28 -8.63
CA GLU A 192 6.79 -5.11 -9.79
C GLU A 192 8.02 -5.78 -10.44
N ARG A 193 9.21 -5.18 -10.28
CA ARG A 193 10.50 -5.71 -10.78
C ARG A 193 11.35 -6.39 -9.71
N ALA A 194 10.85 -6.45 -8.47
CA ALA A 194 11.64 -6.92 -7.36
C ALA A 194 11.84 -8.43 -7.39
N GLU A 195 13.00 -8.87 -6.90
CA GLU A 195 13.42 -10.26 -6.87
C GLU A 195 13.83 -10.67 -5.46
N VAL A 196 13.55 -11.92 -5.12
CA VAL A 196 14.01 -12.53 -3.87
C VAL A 196 15.29 -13.28 -4.17
N LEU A 197 16.34 -12.97 -3.42
CA LEU A 197 17.61 -13.68 -3.49
C LEU A 197 17.43 -15.05 -2.86
N ASP A 198 17.54 -16.08 -3.69
CA ASP A 198 17.48 -17.48 -3.26
C ASP A 198 18.91 -17.99 -3.04
N ASP A 199 19.15 -18.74 -1.97
CA ASP A 199 20.49 -19.29 -1.63
C ASP A 199 20.96 -20.39 -2.61
N ARG A 200 20.19 -20.70 -3.66
CA ARG A 200 20.38 -21.88 -4.54
C ARG A 200 21.27 -21.66 -5.76
N LYS A 201 22.10 -20.62 -5.79
CA LYS A 201 23.16 -20.47 -6.79
C LYS A 201 24.46 -20.02 -6.13
N ARG A 202 25.14 -20.97 -5.49
CA ARG A 202 26.59 -20.92 -5.30
C ARG A 202 27.19 -22.25 -5.70
#